data_AF-A0A671EG90-F1
#
_entry.id   AF-A0A671EG90-F1
#
_cell.length_a   1.000
_cell.length_b   1.000
_cell.length_c   1.000
_cell.angle_alpha   90.00
_cell.angle_beta   90.00
_cell.angle_gamma   90.00
#
_symmetry.space_group_name_H-M   'P 1'
#
loop_
_entity.id
_entity.type
_entity.pdbx_description
1 polymer ?
#
loop_
_entity_poly.entity_id
_entity_poly.type
_entity_poly.pdbx_seq_one_letter_code
_entity_poly.pdbx_strand_id
1 'polypeptide(L)'
;MPARGQFPLICQSVKITKVIEIQNTWIRTLKNLFTVGVFVYICFALVSDKLYQRKEPLISSVHTKVKGIAEVREEILENGIKKEVQRVFDPADYTFLFQGNSFFVMTNFLKTEGQKQGLCPEHPSRRTLCSSDRNCKKGWMDPQSKGIQTGRCIVYKGNQKTCEVSAWCPTEATEEAPRPALLTSAENFTVLIKNNIDFPGHNYTTRNILPDLNISCTFHKTQNPLCPIFRLGDIFRETGDNFSEMAIQGGIMGIEIYWDCNLDSWSHHCRPKYSFRRLDDRTTNDSSYMSPRSPGYNFRYAKYYKENNVEKRTLMKVFGIRFDILVFGTGGKLDLIQLIVYIGSTLSYFGLATVFIDFLINTYSSKCCRSHVYPHCKCCECCAVNEYYYTKKCESIVEPKPTLKYVSFVDELHLRRVDQQLLGRSLQDVKGEKVPRPLMDFTDLSRLPLSLQDPTSILGQPEQIQLLNAEATPRPGNSPGWCQCGNCLPSQLPERRRSLEELCCRKKPGDCITTSEPFRKLILSRRVLQFLLLYQEPLLVLDVESANSRLRHCAYRCYTTWRFGSQDLADFGILPSCCRWRIRREFPKSDGQYSGFKSPY
;
A
#
# COMPACT_ATOMS: atom_id res chain seq x y z
N MET A 1 32.29 -31.54 -12.19
CA MET A 1 32.18 -30.31 -13.01
C MET A 1 32.70 -29.13 -12.18
N PRO A 2 34.00 -28.80 -12.21
CA PRO A 2 34.53 -27.61 -11.56
C PRO A 2 34.71 -26.44 -12.55
N ALA A 3 34.64 -25.22 -12.00
CA ALA A 3 35.15 -23.96 -12.56
C ALA A 3 34.59 -23.48 -13.92
N ARG A 4 33.34 -22.97 -13.91
CA ARG A 4 32.87 -21.98 -14.91
C ARG A 4 33.03 -20.53 -14.43
N GLY A 5 33.99 -20.28 -13.54
CA GLY A 5 34.36 -18.96 -13.08
C GLY A 5 35.59 -18.46 -13.84
N GLN A 6 35.40 -17.99 -15.08
CA GLN A 6 36.44 -17.21 -15.74
C GLN A 6 36.55 -15.87 -15.00
N PHE A 7 37.70 -15.60 -14.36
CA PHE A 7 38.04 -14.31 -13.73
C PHE A 7 37.60 -13.04 -14.53
N PRO A 8 37.64 -12.99 -15.89
CA PRO A 8 37.14 -11.82 -16.62
C PRO A 8 35.62 -11.58 -16.53
N LEU A 9 34.80 -12.58 -16.14
CA LEU A 9 33.34 -12.38 -15.95
C LEU A 9 33.02 -11.57 -14.68
N ILE A 10 33.90 -11.59 -13.67
CA ILE A 10 33.68 -10.87 -12.40
C ILE A 10 33.78 -9.35 -12.64
N CYS A 11 34.73 -8.92 -13.48
CA CYS A 11 34.89 -7.51 -13.87
C CYS A 11 33.89 -7.04 -14.96
N GLN A 12 33.27 -7.95 -15.72
CA GLN A 12 32.23 -7.63 -16.73
C GLN A 12 30.82 -7.49 -16.13
N SER A 13 30.65 -7.59 -14.81
CA SER A 13 29.35 -7.54 -14.15
C SER A 13 28.71 -6.14 -14.10
N VAL A 14 29.43 -5.08 -14.47
CA VAL A 14 28.90 -3.71 -14.49
C VAL A 14 28.03 -3.50 -15.73
N LYS A 15 26.73 -3.69 -15.57
CA LYS A 15 25.73 -3.35 -16.60
C LYS A 15 25.40 -1.86 -16.51
N ILE A 16 25.79 -1.11 -17.53
CA ILE A 16 25.42 0.30 -17.68
C ILE A 16 24.20 0.38 -18.60
N THR A 17 23.18 1.10 -18.18
CA THR A 17 21.99 1.34 -19.01
C THR A 17 22.33 2.35 -20.09
N LYS A 18 22.06 2.04 -21.36
CA LYS A 18 22.16 3.02 -22.45
C LYS A 18 21.09 4.09 -22.23
N VAL A 19 21.50 5.36 -22.21
CA VAL A 19 20.62 6.50 -22.00
C VAL A 19 20.64 7.42 -23.22
N ILE A 20 19.53 8.11 -23.44
CA ILE A 20 19.41 9.13 -24.49
C ILE A 20 19.23 10.47 -23.80
N GLU A 21 20.14 11.39 -24.07
CA GLU A 21 20.04 12.75 -23.56
C GLU A 21 19.15 13.59 -24.49
N ILE A 22 17.98 13.99 -24.00
CA ILE A 22 17.07 14.88 -24.71
C ILE A 22 17.35 16.33 -24.30
N GLN A 23 17.95 17.10 -25.19
CA GLN A 23 18.20 18.53 -24.97
C GLN A 23 16.96 19.36 -25.33
N ASN A 24 15.97 19.35 -24.44
CA ASN A 24 14.75 20.16 -24.56
C ASN A 24 14.50 20.94 -23.27
N THR A 25 14.42 22.27 -23.38
CA THR A 25 14.23 23.19 -22.24
C THR A 25 12.94 22.90 -21.48
N TRP A 26 11.83 22.61 -22.17
CA TRP A 26 10.53 22.37 -21.53
C TRP A 26 10.51 21.07 -20.71
N ILE A 27 11.05 19.98 -21.26
CA ILE A 27 11.18 18.69 -20.55
C ILE A 27 12.12 18.85 -19.35
N ARG A 28 13.22 19.60 -19.51
CA ARG A 28 14.17 19.91 -18.43
C ARG A 28 13.51 20.71 -17.31
N THR A 29 12.76 21.77 -17.63
CA THR A 29 12.04 22.57 -16.62
C THR A 29 10.97 21.76 -15.91
N LEU A 30 10.22 20.92 -16.64
CA LEU A 30 9.19 20.06 -16.07
C LEU A 30 9.79 19.02 -15.09
N LYS A 31 10.89 18.38 -15.49
CA LYS A 31 11.64 17.46 -14.62
C LYS A 31 12.08 18.16 -13.33
N ASN A 32 12.72 19.33 -13.46
CA ASN A 32 13.24 20.06 -12.31
C ASN A 32 12.13 20.53 -11.37
N LEU A 33 11.01 21.06 -11.90
CA LEU A 33 9.86 21.48 -11.11
C LEU A 33 9.31 20.31 -10.27
N PHE A 34 9.14 19.15 -10.90
CA PHE A 34 8.65 17.95 -10.21
C PHE A 34 9.63 17.48 -9.14
N THR A 35 10.92 17.41 -9.47
CA THR A 35 11.99 17.03 -8.53
C THR A 35 12.05 17.98 -7.33
N VAL A 36 11.95 19.29 -7.55
CA VAL A 36 11.91 20.29 -6.46
C VAL A 36 10.66 20.13 -5.61
N GLY A 37 9.48 19.93 -6.23
CA GLY A 37 8.24 19.70 -5.49
C GLY A 37 8.30 18.47 -4.58
N VAL A 38 8.82 17.35 -5.10
CA VAL A 38 9.05 16.13 -4.32
C VAL A 38 10.05 16.38 -3.19
N PHE A 39 11.15 17.08 -3.44
CA PHE A 39 12.14 17.42 -2.42
C PHE A 39 11.54 18.26 -1.29
N VAL A 40 10.78 19.31 -1.61
CA VAL A 40 10.11 20.16 -0.62
C VAL A 40 9.15 19.34 0.24
N TYR A 41 8.37 18.44 -0.37
CA TYR A 41 7.45 17.57 0.36
C TYR A 41 8.19 16.61 1.31
N ILE A 42 9.29 16.01 0.85
CA ILE A 42 10.15 15.14 1.67
C ILE A 42 10.71 15.93 2.87
N CYS A 43 11.24 17.13 2.65
CA CYS A 43 11.75 17.97 3.73
C CYS A 43 10.63 18.37 4.71
N PHE A 44 9.44 18.71 4.21
CA PHE A 44 8.29 19.05 5.03
C PHE A 44 7.84 17.88 5.92
N ALA A 45 7.71 16.68 5.36
CA ALA A 45 7.33 15.48 6.10
C ALA A 45 8.41 15.10 7.14
N LEU A 46 9.69 15.21 6.78
CA LEU A 46 10.81 14.96 7.68
C LEU A 46 10.75 15.84 8.94
N VAL A 47 10.46 17.13 8.77
CA VAL A 47 10.41 18.12 9.86
C VAL A 47 9.11 18.04 10.65
N SER A 48 7.96 17.96 9.97
CA SER A 48 6.63 17.99 10.61
C SER A 48 6.39 16.75 11.47
N ASP A 49 6.67 15.57 10.93
CA ASP A 49 6.46 14.29 11.64
C ASP A 49 7.69 13.86 12.45
N LYS A 50 8.79 14.63 12.36
CA LYS A 50 10.09 14.37 12.98
C LYS A 50 10.61 12.96 12.70
N LEU A 51 10.55 12.53 11.43
CA LEU A 51 10.92 11.17 11.02
C LEU A 51 12.41 10.86 11.18
N TYR A 52 13.24 11.90 11.37
CA TYR A 52 14.65 11.77 11.71
C TYR A 52 14.88 11.35 13.17
N GLN A 53 13.84 11.35 14.00
CA GLN A 53 13.90 10.94 15.40
C GLN A 53 13.47 9.49 15.56
N ARG A 54 14.19 8.75 16.39
CA ARG A 54 13.69 7.48 16.93
C ARG A 54 12.70 7.81 18.04
N LYS A 55 11.48 7.29 17.91
CA LYS A 55 10.41 7.46 18.89
C LYS A 55 10.36 6.28 19.85
N GLU A 56 10.22 6.57 21.14
CA GLU A 56 10.11 5.59 22.21
C GLU A 56 8.88 5.91 23.10
N PRO A 57 8.07 4.90 23.49
CA PRO A 57 7.00 5.11 24.47
C PRO A 57 7.60 5.34 25.87
N LEU A 58 6.88 6.08 26.71
CA LEU A 58 7.29 6.32 28.10
C LEU A 58 6.92 5.16 29.02
N ILE A 59 7.73 4.99 30.07
CA ILE A 59 7.36 4.28 31.29
C ILE A 59 6.96 5.33 32.33
N SER A 60 5.83 5.12 33.02
CA SER A 60 5.32 6.08 34.00
C SER A 60 5.17 5.49 35.39
N SER A 61 5.41 6.34 36.39
CA SER A 61 5.07 6.10 37.79
C SER A 61 4.22 7.27 38.29
N VAL A 62 3.11 6.96 38.94
CA VAL A 62 2.14 7.95 39.42
C VAL A 62 1.93 7.77 40.92
N HIS A 63 1.97 8.89 41.65
CA HIS A 63 1.62 8.94 43.06
C HIS A 63 0.64 10.08 43.30
N THR A 64 -0.50 9.78 43.90
CA THR A 64 -1.56 10.74 44.17
C THR A 64 -1.64 11.07 45.65
N LYS A 65 -2.06 12.30 45.97
CA LYS A 65 -2.37 12.69 47.35
C LYS A 65 -3.58 13.62 47.34
N VAL A 66 -4.69 13.14 47.89
CA VAL A 66 -5.91 13.94 48.05
C VAL A 66 -5.86 14.68 49.39
N LYS A 67 -6.35 15.91 49.41
CA LYS A 67 -6.49 16.75 50.60
C LYS A 67 -7.87 17.42 50.60
N GLY A 68 -8.50 17.41 51.75
CA GLY A 68 -9.85 17.93 51.94
C GLY A 68 -10.40 17.44 53.27
N ILE A 69 -11.39 18.15 53.80
CA ILE A 69 -12.12 17.76 55.00
C ILE A 69 -13.60 17.98 54.69
N ALA A 70 -14.44 17.01 55.02
CA ALA A 70 -15.89 17.13 54.92
C ALA A 70 -16.53 16.95 56.29
N GLU A 71 -17.52 17.78 56.58
CA GLU A 71 -18.39 17.64 57.74
C GLU A 71 -19.73 17.07 57.25
N VAL A 72 -20.23 16.03 57.91
CA VAL A 72 -21.54 15.45 57.64
C VAL A 72 -22.36 15.49 58.93
N ARG A 73 -23.60 15.97 58.82
CA ARG A 73 -24.58 15.98 59.91
C ARG A 73 -25.65 14.94 59.61
N GLU A 74 -25.71 13.89 60.42
CA GLU A 74 -26.69 12.81 60.29
C GLU A 74 -27.68 12.85 61.45
N GLU A 75 -28.97 12.83 61.15
CA GLU A 75 -30.00 12.54 62.16
C GLU A 75 -30.10 11.02 62.36
N ILE A 76 -29.59 10.52 63.48
CA ILE A 76 -29.70 9.11 63.85
C ILE A 76 -30.86 8.93 64.82
N LEU A 77 -31.70 7.91 64.60
CA LEU A 77 -32.77 7.54 65.52
C LEU A 77 -32.24 6.49 66.53
N GLU A 78 -31.70 6.93 67.66
CA GLU A 78 -31.35 6.04 68.78
C GLU A 78 -32.52 5.99 69.77
N ASN A 79 -33.07 4.79 70.02
CA ASN A 79 -34.13 4.56 71.01
C ASN A 79 -35.40 5.45 70.86
N GLY A 80 -35.75 5.83 69.63
CA GLY A 80 -36.90 6.69 69.34
C GLY A 80 -36.65 8.20 69.52
N ILE A 81 -35.43 8.59 69.90
CA ILE A 81 -34.99 9.99 70.01
C ILE A 81 -34.14 10.32 68.78
N LYS A 82 -34.49 11.41 68.08
CA LYS A 82 -33.67 11.97 67.01
C LYS A 82 -32.43 12.60 67.63
N LYS A 83 -31.25 12.06 67.33
CA LYS A 83 -29.96 12.57 67.77
C LYS A 83 -29.17 13.00 66.55
N GLU A 84 -28.84 14.28 66.49
CA GLU A 84 -27.95 14.80 65.44
C GLU A 84 -26.51 14.41 65.79
N VAL A 85 -25.88 13.66 64.90
CA VAL A 85 -24.49 13.22 65.03
C VAL A 85 -23.67 13.93 63.97
N GLN A 86 -22.75 14.78 64.43
CA GLN A 86 -21.77 15.46 63.59
C GLN A 86 -20.56 14.54 63.42
N ARG A 87 -20.17 14.27 62.17
CA ARG A 87 -18.98 13.49 61.82
C ARG A 87 -18.08 14.28 60.88
N VAL A 88 -16.79 14.19 61.12
CA VAL A 88 -15.76 14.77 60.24
C VAL A 88 -15.10 13.63 59.48
N PHE A 89 -14.94 13.81 58.17
CA PHE A 89 -14.27 12.89 57.26
C PHE A 89 -12.99 13.54 56.75
N ASP A 90 -11.88 12.85 56.96
CA ASP A 90 -10.57 13.25 56.48
C ASP A 90 -10.08 12.32 55.34
N PRO A 91 -8.90 12.57 54.73
CA PRO A 91 -8.41 11.73 53.65
C PRO A 91 -8.30 10.24 54.01
N ALA A 92 -8.07 9.87 55.27
CA ALA A 92 -7.99 8.47 55.68
C ALA A 92 -9.37 7.78 55.65
N ASP A 93 -10.46 8.53 55.78
CA ASP A 93 -11.82 7.98 55.78
C ASP A 93 -12.42 7.86 54.37
N TYR A 94 -12.20 8.85 53.51
CA TYR A 94 -12.87 8.94 52.20
C TYR A 94 -12.00 8.49 51.03
N THR A 95 -10.68 8.35 51.20
CA THR A 95 -9.79 7.89 50.12
C THR A 95 -9.55 6.40 50.20
N PHE A 96 -9.69 5.74 49.04
CA PHE A 96 -9.34 4.34 48.89
C PHE A 96 -8.32 4.24 47.76
N LEU A 97 -7.15 3.70 48.08
CA LEU A 97 -6.10 3.42 47.10
C LEU A 97 -6.31 2.00 46.59
N PHE A 98 -6.59 1.88 45.29
CA PHE A 98 -6.62 0.59 44.61
C PHE A 98 -5.22 0.27 44.09
N GLN A 99 -4.88 -1.02 43.94
CA GLN A 99 -3.63 -1.43 43.29
C GLN A 99 -3.66 -0.97 41.82
N GLY A 100 -2.99 0.16 41.51
CA GLY A 100 -2.89 0.73 40.16
C GLY A 100 -2.80 2.27 40.14
N ASN A 101 -2.76 2.87 38.95
CA ASN A 101 -2.73 4.32 38.71
C ASN A 101 -4.13 4.96 38.89
N SER A 102 -4.80 4.66 39.99
CA SER A 102 -6.16 5.15 40.25
C SER A 102 -6.38 5.46 41.72
N PHE A 103 -7.27 6.40 42.00
CA PHE A 103 -7.70 6.71 43.36
C PHE A 103 -9.21 6.88 43.40
N PHE A 104 -9.81 6.61 44.55
CA PHE A 104 -11.24 6.78 44.75
C PHE A 104 -11.53 7.78 45.86
N VAL A 105 -12.54 8.60 45.63
CA VAL A 105 -13.05 9.60 46.57
C VAL A 105 -14.50 9.27 46.86
N MET A 106 -14.78 8.93 48.12
CA MET A 106 -16.15 8.74 48.61
C MET A 106 -16.91 10.07 48.58
N THR A 107 -18.12 10.05 48.01
CA THR A 107 -19.02 11.21 47.94
C THR A 107 -20.34 10.96 48.67
N ASN A 108 -20.74 9.68 48.80
CA ASN A 108 -21.97 9.29 49.47
C ASN A 108 -21.80 7.89 50.09
N PHE A 109 -22.52 7.59 51.16
CA PHE A 109 -22.41 6.29 51.81
C PHE A 109 -23.69 5.90 52.54
N LEU A 110 -23.86 4.60 52.73
CA LEU A 110 -24.87 4.00 53.60
C LEU A 110 -24.16 3.11 54.61
N LYS A 111 -24.57 3.21 55.88
CA LYS A 111 -23.93 2.53 57.00
C LYS A 111 -24.92 1.61 57.70
N THR A 112 -24.51 0.37 57.95
CA THR A 112 -25.26 -0.56 58.81
C THR A 112 -24.38 -0.94 59.99
N GLU A 113 -24.68 -0.37 61.15
CA GLU A 113 -23.92 -0.58 62.39
C GLU A 113 -24.40 -1.83 63.15
N GLY A 114 -23.54 -2.33 64.05
CA GLY A 114 -23.91 -3.38 64.99
C GLY A 114 -24.20 -4.75 64.39
N GLN A 115 -23.74 -5.04 63.16
CA GLN A 115 -23.97 -6.33 62.55
C GLN A 115 -23.24 -7.44 63.32
N LYS A 116 -23.97 -8.49 63.71
CA LYS A 116 -23.43 -9.72 64.31
C LYS A 116 -23.90 -10.94 63.53
N GLN A 117 -23.14 -12.02 63.55
CA GLN A 117 -23.61 -13.27 62.93
C GLN A 117 -24.79 -13.84 63.71
N GLY A 118 -25.86 -14.21 63.02
CA GLY A 118 -27.05 -14.78 63.64
C GLY A 118 -28.21 -15.00 62.67
N LEU A 119 -29.38 -15.30 63.24
CA LEU A 119 -30.64 -15.43 62.51
C LEU A 119 -31.43 -14.13 62.62
N CYS A 120 -31.87 -13.60 61.49
CA CYS A 120 -32.72 -12.42 61.44
C CYS A 120 -33.62 -12.42 60.19
N PRO A 121 -34.71 -11.64 60.19
CA PRO A 121 -35.49 -11.42 59.00
C PRO A 121 -34.66 -10.65 57.96
N GLU A 122 -34.74 -11.07 56.70
CA GLU A 122 -34.15 -10.31 55.60
C GLU A 122 -34.92 -9.00 55.36
N HIS A 123 -34.24 -7.94 54.88
CA HIS A 123 -34.88 -6.67 54.59
C HIS A 123 -36.00 -6.82 53.53
N PRO A 124 -37.17 -6.18 53.72
CA PRO A 124 -38.31 -6.34 52.83
C PRO A 124 -38.04 -5.74 51.44
N SER A 125 -38.07 -6.61 50.43
CA SER A 125 -38.02 -6.28 49.01
C SER A 125 -39.09 -7.11 48.30
N ARG A 126 -39.44 -6.75 47.06
CA ARG A 126 -40.45 -7.51 46.27
C ARG A 126 -40.15 -9.01 46.17
N ARG A 127 -38.89 -9.43 46.32
CA ARG A 127 -38.43 -10.84 46.24
C ARG A 127 -38.32 -11.53 47.60
N THR A 128 -38.11 -10.79 48.67
CA THR A 128 -37.87 -11.34 50.02
C THR A 128 -39.13 -11.39 50.89
N LEU A 129 -40.21 -10.73 50.46
CA LEU A 129 -41.53 -10.81 51.09
C LEU A 129 -42.09 -12.23 51.00
N CYS A 130 -42.58 -12.74 52.13
CA CYS A 130 -43.18 -14.06 52.22
C CYS A 130 -44.53 -13.96 52.94
N SER A 131 -45.48 -14.82 52.54
CA SER A 131 -46.76 -14.95 53.25
C SER A 131 -46.76 -16.17 54.17
N SER A 132 -46.03 -17.22 53.80
CA SER A 132 -45.94 -18.49 54.54
C SER A 132 -44.54 -19.09 54.45
N ASP A 133 -44.21 -20.01 55.36
CA ASP A 133 -42.94 -20.74 55.38
C ASP A 133 -42.65 -21.48 54.06
N ARG A 134 -43.69 -21.88 53.32
CA ARG A 134 -43.54 -22.54 52.00
C ARG A 134 -42.87 -21.65 50.95
N ASN A 135 -42.91 -20.32 51.12
CA ASN A 135 -42.26 -19.37 50.23
C ASN A 135 -40.73 -19.32 50.44
N CYS A 136 -40.24 -19.79 51.59
CA CYS A 136 -38.83 -19.76 51.96
C CYS A 136 -38.22 -21.16 51.78
N LYS A 137 -37.09 -21.27 51.11
CA LYS A 137 -36.44 -22.55 50.83
C LYS A 137 -35.24 -22.74 51.76
N LYS A 138 -35.24 -23.80 52.56
CA LYS A 138 -34.12 -24.11 53.45
C LYS A 138 -32.84 -24.39 52.66
N GLY A 139 -31.75 -23.74 53.03
CA GLY A 139 -30.43 -23.88 52.40
C GLY A 139 -30.30 -23.16 51.05
N TRP A 140 -31.31 -22.39 50.63
CA TRP A 140 -31.25 -21.65 49.38
C TRP A 140 -30.38 -20.39 49.50
N MET A 141 -29.59 -20.15 48.46
CA MET A 141 -28.68 -19.00 48.33
C MET A 141 -29.03 -18.24 47.04
N ASP A 142 -29.50 -17.00 47.19
CA ASP A 142 -29.75 -16.07 46.08
C ASP A 142 -28.59 -15.08 45.98
N PRO A 143 -28.02 -14.84 44.79
CA PRO A 143 -27.07 -13.74 44.59
C PRO A 143 -27.54 -12.37 45.09
N GLN A 144 -28.85 -12.12 45.17
CA GLN A 144 -29.41 -10.87 45.70
C GLN A 144 -29.70 -10.91 47.20
N SER A 145 -29.81 -12.12 47.79
CA SER A 145 -30.02 -12.28 49.22
C SER A 145 -28.72 -12.06 50.00
N LYS A 146 -28.85 -11.59 51.24
CA LYS A 146 -27.70 -11.28 52.11
C LYS A 146 -27.25 -12.46 52.98
N GLY A 147 -27.91 -13.60 52.88
CA GLY A 147 -27.59 -14.79 53.67
C GLY A 147 -28.23 -16.08 53.18
N ILE A 148 -28.09 -17.14 53.98
CA ILE A 148 -28.63 -18.48 53.66
C ILE A 148 -30.03 -18.59 54.26
N GLN A 149 -31.05 -18.90 53.45
CA GLN A 149 -32.42 -19.04 53.95
C GLN A 149 -32.59 -20.26 54.87
N THR A 150 -33.30 -20.09 55.99
CA THR A 150 -33.61 -21.19 56.93
C THR A 150 -34.88 -21.96 56.56
N GLY A 151 -35.75 -21.36 55.74
CA GLY A 151 -37.05 -21.91 55.36
C GLY A 151 -38.24 -21.41 56.20
N ARG A 152 -38.01 -20.44 57.10
CA ARG A 152 -39.07 -19.84 57.94
C ARG A 152 -39.43 -18.44 57.47
N CYS A 153 -40.71 -18.09 57.53
CA CYS A 153 -41.25 -16.78 57.21
C CYS A 153 -41.62 -16.04 58.51
N ILE A 154 -40.82 -15.03 58.87
CA ILE A 154 -40.93 -14.33 60.16
C ILE A 154 -41.30 -12.86 59.96
N VAL A 155 -41.84 -12.22 61.00
CA VAL A 155 -42.25 -10.80 60.95
C VAL A 155 -41.01 -9.91 60.98
N TYR A 156 -40.89 -8.99 60.00
CA TYR A 156 -39.84 -7.96 59.98
C TYR A 156 -40.29 -6.71 60.74
N LYS A 157 -41.42 -6.11 60.33
CA LYS A 157 -42.00 -4.91 60.96
C LYS A 157 -43.49 -4.79 60.65
N GLY A 158 -44.34 -4.62 61.68
CA GLY A 158 -45.79 -4.53 61.52
C GLY A 158 -46.37 -5.79 60.83
N ASN A 159 -47.08 -5.60 59.72
CA ASN A 159 -47.66 -6.70 58.92
C ASN A 159 -46.71 -7.29 57.87
N GLN A 160 -45.49 -6.76 57.73
CA GLN A 160 -44.52 -7.26 56.74
C GLN A 160 -43.78 -8.49 57.27
N LYS A 161 -43.84 -9.60 56.52
CA LYS A 161 -43.11 -10.84 56.79
C LYS A 161 -42.07 -11.10 55.70
N THR A 162 -40.89 -11.55 56.10
CA THR A 162 -39.77 -11.90 55.21
C THR A 162 -39.12 -13.21 55.64
N CYS A 163 -38.39 -13.84 54.72
CA CYS A 163 -37.70 -15.09 55.02
C CYS A 163 -36.59 -14.85 56.05
N GLU A 164 -36.48 -15.75 57.02
CA GLU A 164 -35.39 -15.80 57.99
C GLU A 164 -34.11 -16.28 57.29
N VAL A 165 -33.02 -15.55 57.51
CA VAL A 165 -31.70 -15.85 56.93
C VAL A 165 -30.64 -15.98 58.02
N SER A 166 -29.69 -16.89 57.81
CA SER A 166 -28.43 -16.94 58.53
C SER A 166 -27.43 -15.99 57.86
N ALA A 167 -27.16 -14.85 58.50
CA ALA A 167 -26.43 -13.75 57.91
C ALA A 167 -25.75 -12.86 58.98
N TRP A 168 -25.17 -11.75 58.53
CA TRP A 168 -24.83 -10.63 59.39
C TRP A 168 -26.09 -9.79 59.67
N CYS A 169 -26.51 -9.77 60.92
CA CYS A 169 -27.77 -9.23 61.40
C CYS A 169 -27.56 -7.96 62.23
N PRO A 170 -28.31 -6.86 61.99
CA PRO A 170 -29.39 -6.73 61.01
C PRO A 170 -28.88 -6.70 59.56
N THR A 171 -29.68 -7.24 58.63
CA THR A 171 -29.35 -7.25 57.20
C THR A 171 -29.31 -5.82 56.64
N GLU A 172 -28.46 -5.59 55.63
CA GLU A 172 -28.35 -4.31 54.91
C GLU A 172 -29.71 -3.90 54.36
N ALA A 173 -30.17 -2.69 54.67
CA ALA A 173 -31.38 -2.15 54.08
C ALA A 173 -31.19 -1.94 52.57
N THR A 174 -32.20 -2.28 51.77
CA THR A 174 -32.13 -2.08 50.31
C THR A 174 -32.55 -0.66 49.98
N GLU A 175 -31.82 0.30 50.55
CA GLU A 175 -32.08 1.73 50.39
C GLU A 175 -31.38 2.27 49.13
N GLU A 176 -32.07 3.21 48.49
CA GLU A 176 -31.45 4.03 47.45
C GLU A 176 -30.40 4.95 48.07
N ALA A 177 -29.44 5.40 47.26
CA ALA A 177 -28.43 6.34 47.72
C ALA A 177 -29.10 7.64 48.21
N PRO A 178 -28.68 8.22 49.35
CA PRO A 178 -29.21 9.48 49.85
C PRO A 178 -29.14 10.59 48.81
N ARG A 179 -30.21 11.39 48.70
CA ARG A 179 -30.30 12.58 47.84
C ARG A 179 -30.71 13.79 48.69
N PRO A 180 -29.92 14.87 48.76
CA PRO A 180 -28.62 15.08 48.10
C PRO A 180 -27.50 14.18 48.67
N ALA A 181 -26.35 14.12 47.98
CA ALA A 181 -25.19 13.37 48.45
C ALA A 181 -24.67 13.91 49.79
N LEU A 182 -24.15 13.03 50.65
CA LEU A 182 -23.71 13.40 52.01
C LEU A 182 -22.42 14.25 52.02
N LEU A 183 -21.45 13.96 51.15
CA LEU A 183 -20.17 14.69 51.09
C LEU A 183 -20.12 15.63 49.87
N THR A 184 -21.03 16.59 49.78
CA THR A 184 -21.00 17.63 48.73
C THR A 184 -19.72 18.47 48.78
N SER A 185 -19.15 18.68 49.97
CA SER A 185 -17.88 19.37 50.18
C SER A 185 -16.70 18.74 49.43
N ALA A 186 -16.82 17.49 48.98
CA ALA A 186 -15.80 16.81 48.18
C ALA A 186 -15.51 17.53 46.84
N GLU A 187 -16.42 18.35 46.32
CA GLU A 187 -16.17 19.18 45.13
C GLU A 187 -14.96 20.12 45.33
N ASN A 188 -14.72 20.54 46.58
CA ASN A 188 -13.64 21.47 46.95
C ASN A 188 -12.34 20.77 47.32
N PHE A 189 -12.29 19.44 47.25
CA PHE A 189 -11.08 18.70 47.55
C PHE A 189 -10.03 18.94 46.47
N THR A 190 -8.78 18.87 46.89
CA THR A 190 -7.63 19.03 46.00
C THR A 190 -6.87 17.71 45.89
N VAL A 191 -6.37 17.43 44.69
CA VAL A 191 -5.51 16.27 44.43
C VAL A 191 -4.18 16.74 43.85
N LEU A 192 -3.09 16.33 44.50
CA LEU A 192 -1.74 16.48 43.98
C LEU A 192 -1.36 15.19 43.23
N ILE A 193 -1.04 15.31 41.94
CA ILE A 193 -0.58 14.20 41.12
C ILE A 193 0.92 14.36 40.86
N LYS A 194 1.72 13.43 41.40
CA LYS A 194 3.15 13.33 41.08
C LYS A 194 3.31 12.29 39.99
N ASN A 195 3.84 12.68 38.85
CA ASN A 195 4.11 11.79 37.74
C ASN A 195 5.59 11.88 37.35
N ASN A 196 6.27 10.74 37.42
CA ASN A 196 7.62 10.55 36.91
C ASN A 196 7.51 9.73 35.63
N ILE A 197 8.20 10.16 34.58
CA ILE A 197 8.29 9.45 33.31
C ILE A 197 9.75 9.15 32.98
N ASP A 198 9.96 8.03 32.31
CA ASP A 198 11.27 7.57 31.89
C ASP A 198 11.23 7.06 30.46
N PHE A 199 12.25 7.42 29.68
CA PHE A 199 12.54 6.87 28.35
C PHE A 199 13.85 6.09 28.44
N PRO A 200 13.80 4.77 28.74
CA PRO A 200 15.00 3.98 29.02
C PRO A 200 15.97 3.94 27.84
N GLY A 201 15.49 3.80 26.60
CA GLY A 201 16.30 3.77 25.40
C GLY A 201 16.99 5.10 25.10
N HIS A 202 16.41 6.22 25.54
CA HIS A 202 17.02 7.55 25.44
C HIS A 202 17.80 7.99 26.68
N ASN A 203 17.76 7.19 27.77
CA ASN A 203 18.29 7.50 29.10
C ASN A 203 17.86 8.89 29.59
N TYR A 204 16.56 9.16 29.52
CA TYR A 204 15.97 10.45 29.91
C TYR A 204 14.81 10.25 30.87
N THR A 205 15.00 10.71 32.10
CA THR A 205 13.97 10.72 33.15
C THR A 205 13.54 12.15 33.44
N THR A 206 12.24 12.39 33.55
CA THR A 206 11.69 13.69 33.96
C THR A 206 10.45 13.51 34.81
N ARG A 207 9.96 14.62 35.37
CA ARG A 207 8.77 14.65 36.24
C ARG A 207 7.94 15.88 35.95
N ASN A 208 6.64 15.80 36.25
CA ASN A 208 5.74 16.93 36.05
C ASN A 208 6.00 18.11 37.00
N ILE A 209 6.54 17.86 38.19
CA ILE A 209 6.84 18.89 39.18
C ILE A 209 8.23 19.48 38.92
N LEU A 210 8.24 20.74 38.49
CA LEU A 210 9.44 21.52 38.28
C LEU A 210 9.92 22.17 39.58
N PRO A 211 11.24 22.40 39.74
CA PRO A 211 11.78 23.02 40.95
C PRO A 211 11.20 24.41 41.23
N ASP A 212 10.88 25.19 40.19
CA ASP A 212 10.40 26.57 40.32
C ASP A 212 8.88 26.69 40.52
N LEU A 213 8.19 25.59 40.78
CA LEU A 213 6.73 25.58 40.83
C LEU A 213 6.21 26.03 42.22
N ASN A 214 5.26 26.98 42.21
CA ASN A 214 4.56 27.40 43.43
C ASN A 214 3.70 26.25 44.00
N ILE A 215 3.93 25.90 45.26
CA ILE A 215 3.24 24.82 45.98
C ILE A 215 1.74 25.12 46.20
N SER A 216 1.34 26.39 46.11
CA SER A 216 -0.05 26.85 46.29
C SER A 216 -0.83 27.04 44.98
N CYS A 217 -0.27 26.63 43.83
CA CYS A 217 -0.97 26.74 42.56
C CYS A 217 -2.22 25.85 42.50
N THR A 218 -3.16 26.22 41.63
CA THR A 218 -4.26 25.35 41.20
C THR A 218 -4.26 25.29 39.68
N PHE A 219 -4.49 24.10 39.13
CA PHE A 219 -4.55 23.88 37.69
C PHE A 219 -5.63 24.76 37.05
N HIS A 220 -5.24 25.44 35.98
CA HIS A 220 -6.17 26.14 35.10
C HIS A 220 -5.63 26.04 33.67
N LYS A 221 -6.50 25.71 32.71
CA LYS A 221 -6.12 25.41 31.32
C LYS A 221 -5.27 26.49 30.64
N THR A 222 -5.58 27.75 30.89
CA THR A 222 -4.86 28.92 30.33
C THR A 222 -3.87 29.56 31.29
N GLN A 223 -4.26 29.82 32.55
CA GLN A 223 -3.44 30.58 33.50
C GLN A 223 -2.26 29.76 34.06
N ASN A 224 -2.51 28.52 34.52
CA ASN A 224 -1.53 27.67 35.19
C ASN A 224 -1.61 26.21 34.69
N PRO A 225 -1.30 25.94 33.40
CA PRO A 225 -1.48 24.62 32.79
C PRO A 225 -0.51 23.56 33.31
N LEU A 226 0.62 23.97 33.90
CA LEU A 226 1.65 23.05 34.42
C LEU A 226 1.45 22.70 35.91
N CYS A 227 0.44 23.27 36.57
CA CYS A 227 0.20 23.00 37.98
C CYS A 227 -0.33 21.56 38.17
N PRO A 228 0.28 20.75 39.06
CA PRO A 228 -0.10 19.36 39.31
C PRO A 228 -1.16 19.21 40.40
N ILE A 229 -1.73 20.31 40.88
CA ILE A 229 -2.76 20.37 41.92
C ILE A 229 -4.10 20.68 41.26
N PHE A 230 -5.03 19.75 41.36
CA PHE A 230 -6.35 19.85 40.73
C PHE A 230 -7.43 19.91 41.79
N ARG A 231 -8.41 20.79 41.63
CA ARG A 231 -9.64 20.76 42.43
C ARG A 231 -10.65 19.85 41.74
N LEU A 232 -11.33 18.98 42.49
CA LEU A 232 -12.24 18.00 41.90
C LEU A 232 -13.36 18.68 41.11
N GLY A 233 -13.98 19.74 41.63
CA GLY A 233 -15.01 20.49 40.90
C GLY A 233 -14.53 21.09 39.57
N ASP A 234 -13.26 21.51 39.47
CA ASP A 234 -12.72 22.11 38.25
C ASP A 234 -12.57 21.05 37.13
N ILE A 235 -12.25 19.79 37.51
CA ILE A 235 -12.19 18.66 36.58
C ILE A 235 -13.56 18.43 35.92
N PHE A 236 -14.64 18.49 36.71
CA PHE A 236 -16.01 18.32 36.21
C PHE A 236 -16.47 19.50 35.36
N ARG A 237 -16.07 20.73 35.73
CA ARG A 237 -16.38 21.93 34.92
C ARG A 237 -15.70 21.88 33.56
N GLU A 238 -14.48 21.35 33.45
CA GLU A 238 -13.78 21.18 32.17
C GLU A 238 -14.44 20.13 31.26
N THR A 239 -15.06 19.07 31.81
CA THR A 239 -15.80 18.08 31.02
C THR A 239 -17.26 18.48 30.73
N GLY A 240 -17.78 19.48 31.43
CA GLY A 240 -19.18 19.91 31.35
C GLY A 240 -20.14 18.99 32.12
N ASP A 241 -19.63 18.17 33.04
CA ASP A 241 -20.43 17.29 33.91
C ASP A 241 -20.79 17.98 35.23
N ASN A 242 -21.88 17.56 35.86
CA ASN A 242 -22.29 18.07 37.17
C ASN A 242 -21.80 17.13 38.29
N PHE A 243 -20.95 17.65 39.18
CA PHE A 243 -20.41 16.91 40.32
C PHE A 243 -21.52 16.41 41.27
N SER A 244 -22.54 17.22 41.52
CA SER A 244 -23.60 16.89 42.49
C SER A 244 -24.43 15.68 42.07
N GLU A 245 -24.70 15.53 40.77
CA GLU A 245 -25.42 14.37 40.23
C GLU A 245 -24.55 13.10 40.29
N MET A 246 -23.28 13.21 39.90
CA MET A 246 -22.36 12.07 39.97
C MET A 246 -22.07 11.67 41.42
N ALA A 247 -22.07 12.60 42.37
CA ALA A 247 -21.83 12.34 43.78
C ALA A 247 -22.86 11.42 44.43
N ILE A 248 -24.10 11.34 43.89
CA ILE A 248 -25.17 10.51 44.46
C ILE A 248 -24.89 9.02 44.26
N GLN A 249 -24.64 8.61 43.01
CA GLN A 249 -24.49 7.19 42.63
C GLN A 249 -23.04 6.78 42.36
N GLY A 250 -22.12 7.74 42.27
CA GLY A 250 -20.73 7.54 41.88
C GLY A 250 -20.54 7.49 40.36
N GLY A 251 -19.27 7.46 39.93
CA GLY A 251 -18.91 7.43 38.52
C GLY A 251 -17.42 7.20 38.31
N ILE A 252 -16.97 7.22 37.05
CA ILE A 252 -15.56 6.98 36.71
C ILE A 252 -15.06 8.12 35.84
N MET A 253 -14.03 8.82 36.32
CA MET A 253 -13.37 9.93 35.63
C MET A 253 -11.96 9.55 35.21
N GLY A 254 -11.56 9.99 34.04
CA GLY A 254 -10.21 9.83 33.49
C GLY A 254 -9.45 11.15 33.56
N ILE A 255 -8.23 11.10 34.09
CA ILE A 255 -7.26 12.18 34.03
C ILE A 255 -6.14 11.74 33.10
N GLU A 256 -6.09 12.35 31.92
CA GLU A 256 -5.13 12.04 30.87
C GLU A 256 -3.92 12.97 30.99
N ILE A 257 -2.72 12.40 31.03
CA ILE A 257 -1.45 13.12 31.08
C ILE A 257 -0.66 12.75 29.83
N TYR A 258 -0.69 13.64 28.84
CA TYR A 258 -0.01 13.45 27.57
C TYR A 258 1.39 14.08 27.57
N TRP A 259 2.40 13.29 27.19
CA TRP A 259 3.78 13.73 27.05
C TRP A 259 4.24 13.61 25.59
N ASP A 260 4.38 14.74 24.90
CA ASP A 260 5.05 14.82 23.60
C ASP A 260 6.42 15.48 23.81
N CYS A 261 7.46 14.64 23.88
CA CYS A 261 8.79 15.06 24.29
C CYS A 261 9.75 15.06 23.10
N ASN A 262 10.27 16.24 22.78
CA ASN A 262 11.43 16.39 21.92
C ASN A 262 12.70 16.44 22.80
N LEU A 263 13.55 15.44 22.66
CA LEU A 263 14.77 15.27 23.45
C LEU A 263 16.03 15.78 22.73
N ASP A 264 15.89 16.39 21.55
CA ASP A 264 17.00 17.01 20.82
C ASP A 264 17.51 18.26 21.55
N SER A 265 18.83 18.39 21.68
CA SER A 265 19.45 19.48 22.45
C SER A 265 19.06 20.89 21.95
N TRP A 266 18.88 21.09 20.64
CA TRP A 266 18.57 22.40 20.05
C TRP A 266 17.08 22.78 20.12
N SER A 267 16.21 21.83 20.44
CA SER A 267 14.75 22.03 20.50
C SER A 267 14.13 21.21 21.62
N HIS A 268 14.78 21.20 22.78
CA HIS A 268 14.33 20.44 23.93
C HIS A 268 12.98 20.98 24.42
N HIS A 269 11.97 20.12 24.40
CA HIS A 269 10.64 20.45 24.89
C HIS A 269 9.97 19.19 25.39
N CYS A 270 9.73 19.10 26.70
CA CYS A 270 9.09 17.95 27.32
C CYS A 270 8.28 18.41 28.54
N ARG A 271 6.99 18.64 28.32
CA ARG A 271 6.04 19.12 29.35
C ARG A 271 4.75 18.30 29.25
N PRO A 272 4.08 18.01 30.39
CA PRO A 272 2.82 17.31 30.38
C PRO A 272 1.69 18.22 29.88
N LYS A 273 0.72 17.62 29.20
CA LYS A 273 -0.57 18.24 28.88
C LYS A 273 -1.67 17.44 29.57
N TYR A 274 -2.52 18.14 30.32
CA TYR A 274 -3.61 17.54 31.09
C TYR A 274 -4.93 17.64 30.32
N SER A 275 -5.63 16.52 30.18
CA SER A 275 -7.01 16.45 29.70
C SER A 275 -7.87 15.61 30.66
N PHE A 276 -9.18 15.85 30.63
CA PHE A 276 -10.14 15.17 31.49
C PHE A 276 -11.26 14.58 30.64
N ARG A 277 -11.70 13.38 30.99
CA ARG A 277 -12.76 12.68 30.27
C ARG A 277 -13.56 11.80 31.20
N ARG A 278 -14.88 11.78 31.06
CA ARG A 278 -15.73 10.79 31.74
C ARG A 278 -15.60 9.41 31.08
N LEU A 279 -15.41 8.37 31.89
CA LEU A 279 -15.18 7.00 31.40
C LEU A 279 -16.43 6.10 31.51
N ASP A 280 -17.34 6.41 32.43
CA ASP A 280 -18.62 5.69 32.56
C ASP A 280 -19.67 6.19 31.57
N ASP A 281 -20.59 5.31 31.17
CA ASP A 281 -21.67 5.61 30.22
C ASP A 281 -22.73 6.51 30.88
N ARG A 282 -23.00 7.66 30.25
CA ARG A 282 -24.02 8.64 30.68
C ARG A 282 -25.44 8.11 30.52
N THR A 283 -25.65 7.12 29.64
CA THR A 283 -26.95 6.75 29.06
C THR A 283 -27.61 5.51 29.67
N THR A 284 -27.47 5.29 30.98
CA THR A 284 -28.19 4.19 31.66
C THR A 284 -29.67 4.48 31.95
N ASN A 285 -30.16 5.68 31.64
CA ASN A 285 -31.57 6.04 31.82
C ASN A 285 -32.45 5.77 30.58
N ASP A 286 -31.88 5.50 29.40
CA ASP A 286 -32.62 5.58 28.12
C ASP A 286 -32.65 4.28 27.27
N SER A 287 -32.29 3.12 27.83
CA SER A 287 -32.52 1.84 27.15
C SER A 287 -33.74 1.12 27.72
N SER A 288 -34.86 1.30 27.04
CA SER A 288 -36.18 0.67 27.27
C SER A 288 -36.24 -0.86 27.14
N TYR A 289 -35.10 -1.55 27.04
CA TYR A 289 -35.03 -3.00 27.11
C TYR A 289 -33.74 -3.40 27.84
N MET A 290 -33.89 -4.29 28.83
CA MET A 290 -32.86 -4.88 29.70
C MET A 290 -32.55 -4.07 30.97
N SER A 291 -32.80 -4.72 32.12
CA SER A 291 -32.72 -4.23 33.51
C SER A 291 -31.69 -3.14 33.82
N PRO A 292 -31.95 -2.22 34.78
CA PRO A 292 -31.00 -1.21 35.21
C PRO A 292 -29.73 -1.90 35.74
N ARG A 293 -28.72 -2.04 34.88
CA ARG A 293 -27.39 -2.52 35.27
C ARG A 293 -26.76 -1.40 36.08
N SER A 294 -26.89 -1.49 37.41
CA SER A 294 -26.17 -0.73 38.44
C SER A 294 -25.67 0.66 37.97
N PRO A 295 -26.54 1.68 37.92
CA PRO A 295 -26.11 3.02 37.56
C PRO A 295 -25.12 3.53 38.63
N GLY A 296 -23.96 4.00 38.18
CA GLY A 296 -22.89 4.54 39.02
C GLY A 296 -21.92 3.50 39.60
N TYR A 297 -20.86 4.02 40.24
CA TYR A 297 -19.76 3.22 40.81
C TYR A 297 -19.87 3.14 42.33
N ASN A 298 -20.08 1.92 42.85
CA ASN A 298 -20.21 1.66 44.29
C ASN A 298 -19.55 0.34 44.69
N PHE A 299 -19.12 0.25 45.95
CA PHE A 299 -18.61 -0.99 46.54
C PHE A 299 -18.95 -1.07 48.03
N ARG A 300 -18.78 -2.26 48.61
CA ARG A 300 -19.03 -2.51 50.04
C ARG A 300 -17.73 -2.90 50.73
N TYR A 301 -17.51 -2.38 51.92
CA TYR A 301 -16.45 -2.80 52.83
C TYR A 301 -16.98 -2.89 54.26
N ALA A 302 -16.29 -3.61 55.14
CA ALA A 302 -16.71 -3.75 56.54
C ALA A 302 -15.57 -3.41 57.49
N LYS A 303 -15.90 -2.72 58.58
CA LYS A 303 -15.01 -2.48 59.73
C LYS A 303 -15.37 -3.48 60.82
N TYR A 304 -14.48 -4.45 61.07
CA TYR A 304 -14.69 -5.50 62.07
C TYR A 304 -14.22 -5.04 63.46
N TYR A 305 -14.99 -5.35 64.49
CA TYR A 305 -14.66 -5.02 65.89
C TYR A 305 -15.27 -6.07 66.83
N LYS A 306 -14.79 -6.12 68.08
CA LYS A 306 -15.36 -6.97 69.12
C LYS A 306 -15.98 -6.11 70.21
N GLU A 307 -17.20 -6.43 70.60
CA GLU A 307 -17.92 -5.77 71.69
C GLU A 307 -18.54 -6.85 72.57
N ASN A 308 -18.25 -6.83 73.89
CA ASN A 308 -18.69 -7.85 74.85
C ASN A 308 -18.38 -9.30 74.41
N ASN A 309 -17.16 -9.56 73.91
CA ASN A 309 -16.71 -10.84 73.33
C ASN A 309 -17.51 -11.34 72.11
N VAL A 310 -18.43 -10.55 71.57
CA VAL A 310 -19.15 -10.86 70.33
C VAL A 310 -18.47 -10.16 69.17
N GLU A 311 -18.14 -10.92 68.12
CA GLU A 311 -17.65 -10.35 66.87
C GLU A 311 -18.77 -9.59 66.17
N LYS A 312 -18.51 -8.31 65.92
CA LYS A 312 -19.40 -7.41 65.20
C LYS A 312 -18.68 -6.78 64.02
N ARG A 313 -19.46 -6.26 63.08
CA ARG A 313 -18.94 -5.41 62.02
C ARG A 313 -19.88 -4.25 61.74
N THR A 314 -19.30 -3.18 61.23
CA THR A 314 -20.03 -2.08 60.62
C THR A 314 -19.85 -2.20 59.11
N LEU A 315 -20.95 -2.48 58.41
CA LEU A 315 -20.95 -2.55 56.95
C LEU A 315 -21.10 -1.15 56.38
N MET A 316 -20.24 -0.81 55.42
CA MET A 316 -20.25 0.45 54.69
C MET A 316 -20.48 0.14 53.21
N LYS A 317 -21.57 0.66 52.65
CA LYS A 317 -21.78 0.73 51.20
C LYS A 317 -21.43 2.13 50.75
N VAL A 318 -20.41 2.25 49.91
CA VAL A 318 -19.84 3.52 49.49
C VAL A 318 -20.16 3.78 48.03
N PHE A 319 -20.57 5.00 47.74
CA PHE A 319 -20.69 5.56 46.42
C PHE A 319 -19.66 6.67 46.27
N GLY A 320 -19.04 6.75 45.11
CA GLY A 320 -18.02 7.75 44.90
C GLY A 320 -17.44 7.70 43.51
N ILE A 321 -16.43 8.54 43.34
CA ILE A 321 -15.84 8.81 42.04
C ILE A 321 -14.47 8.17 42.02
N ARG A 322 -14.28 7.25 41.07
CA ARG A 322 -12.98 6.66 40.77
C ARG A 322 -12.30 7.50 39.70
N PHE A 323 -11.10 7.96 39.99
CA PHE A 323 -10.25 8.69 39.04
C PHE A 323 -9.14 7.75 38.54
N ASP A 324 -9.17 7.45 37.25
CA ASP A 324 -8.13 6.69 36.56
C ASP A 324 -7.14 7.66 35.90
N ILE A 325 -5.86 7.54 36.24
CA ILE A 325 -4.80 8.39 35.69
C ILE A 325 -4.15 7.66 34.52
N LEU A 326 -4.41 8.18 33.32
CA LEU A 326 -3.94 7.64 32.06
C LEU A 326 -2.73 8.45 31.59
N VAL A 327 -1.53 7.89 31.75
CA VAL A 327 -0.28 8.53 31.31
C VAL A 327 0.18 7.88 30.01
N PHE A 328 0.33 8.68 28.96
CA PHE A 328 0.77 8.20 27.66
C PHE A 328 1.54 9.29 26.92
N GLY A 329 2.36 8.89 25.97
CA GLY A 329 3.23 9.83 25.29
C GLY A 329 4.41 9.17 24.58
N THR A 330 5.14 9.99 23.85
CA THR A 330 6.30 9.56 23.06
C THR A 330 7.44 10.55 23.24
N GLY A 331 8.64 10.00 23.43
CA GLY A 331 9.90 10.74 23.41
C GLY A 331 10.58 10.50 22.08
N GLY A 332 10.98 11.58 21.39
CA GLY A 332 11.75 11.52 20.16
C GLY A 332 13.15 12.09 20.38
N LYS A 333 14.17 11.36 19.93
CA LYS A 333 15.56 11.82 19.90
C LYS A 333 16.16 11.52 18.53
N LEU A 334 17.01 12.40 18.01
CA LEU A 334 17.70 12.18 16.74
C LEU A 334 18.41 10.82 16.71
N ASP A 335 18.11 10.05 15.66
CA ASP A 335 18.76 8.78 15.37
C ASP A 335 19.19 8.76 13.90
N LEU A 336 20.49 8.62 13.69
CA LEU A 336 21.08 8.61 12.35
C LEU A 336 20.55 7.44 11.50
N ILE A 337 20.21 6.32 12.13
CA ILE A 337 19.66 5.15 11.42
C ILE A 337 18.30 5.49 10.81
N GLN A 338 17.41 6.13 11.57
CA GLN A 338 16.09 6.54 11.07
C GLN A 338 16.21 7.56 9.93
N LEU A 339 17.14 8.50 10.05
CA LEU A 339 17.42 9.46 8.98
C LEU A 339 17.90 8.77 7.69
N ILE A 340 18.85 7.83 7.78
CA ILE A 340 19.36 7.09 6.62
C ILE A 340 18.25 6.24 5.98
N VAL A 341 17.45 5.55 6.79
CA VAL A 341 16.31 4.75 6.30
C VAL A 341 15.29 5.65 5.59
N TYR A 342 14.99 6.83 6.16
CA TYR A 342 14.11 7.79 5.53
C TYR A 342 14.66 8.30 4.20
N ILE A 343 15.93 8.71 4.13
CA ILE A 343 16.60 9.11 2.88
C ILE A 343 16.55 7.96 1.85
N GLY A 344 16.87 6.73 2.27
CA GLY A 344 16.82 5.55 1.42
C GLY A 344 15.43 5.29 0.83
N SER A 345 14.38 5.40 1.65
CA SER A 345 13.00 5.22 1.20
C SER A 345 12.56 6.33 0.24
N THR A 346 13.04 7.56 0.46
CA THR A 346 12.61 8.74 -0.30
C THR A 346 13.30 8.88 -1.65
N LEU A 347 14.48 8.26 -1.83
CA LEU A 347 15.21 8.24 -3.10
C LEU A 347 14.38 7.69 -4.27
N SER A 348 13.48 6.74 -4.00
CA SER A 348 12.61 6.15 -5.02
C SER A 348 11.63 7.15 -5.65
N TYR A 349 11.15 8.13 -4.89
CA TYR A 349 10.16 9.12 -5.37
C TYR A 349 10.73 10.05 -6.44
N PHE A 350 12.06 10.27 -6.47
CA PHE A 350 12.68 11.05 -7.54
C PHE A 350 12.54 10.40 -8.93
N GLY A 351 12.37 9.08 -8.99
CA GLY A 351 12.09 8.34 -10.22
C GLY A 351 10.70 8.62 -10.82
N LEU A 352 9.77 9.18 -10.03
CA LEU A 352 8.42 9.47 -10.51
C LEU A 352 8.42 10.53 -11.61
N ALA A 353 9.33 11.51 -11.55
CA ALA A 353 9.49 12.50 -12.61
C ALA A 353 9.84 11.86 -13.96
N THR A 354 10.74 10.87 -13.95
CA THR A 354 11.14 10.14 -15.16
C THR A 354 10.02 9.28 -15.71
N VAL A 355 9.27 8.60 -14.84
CA VAL A 355 8.09 7.80 -15.25
C VAL A 355 7.03 8.70 -15.86
N PHE A 356 6.79 9.88 -15.29
CA PHE A 356 5.83 10.84 -15.82
C PHE A 356 6.24 11.38 -17.20
N ILE A 357 7.50 11.76 -17.38
CA ILE A 357 8.01 12.22 -18.68
C ILE A 357 7.91 11.11 -19.74
N ASP A 358 8.27 9.89 -19.37
CA ASP A 358 8.17 8.72 -20.24
C ASP A 358 6.72 8.43 -20.64
N PHE A 359 5.80 8.54 -19.69
CA PHE A 359 4.37 8.43 -19.94
C PHE A 359 3.89 9.51 -20.93
N LEU A 360 4.32 10.76 -20.77
CA LEU A 360 3.99 11.83 -21.72
C LEU A 360 4.54 11.53 -23.12
N ILE A 361 5.81 11.14 -23.25
CA ILE A 361 6.42 10.80 -24.55
C ILE A 361 5.62 9.67 -25.23
N ASN A 362 5.31 8.60 -24.49
CA ASN A 362 4.55 7.47 -25.02
C ASN A 362 3.12 7.88 -25.43
N THR A 363 2.45 8.71 -24.64
CA THR A 363 1.07 9.16 -24.90
C THR A 363 1.00 10.04 -26.14
N TYR A 364 1.87 11.05 -26.23
CA TYR A 364 1.92 11.96 -27.39
C TYR A 364 2.45 11.28 -28.66
N SER A 365 3.25 10.21 -28.55
CA SER A 365 3.68 9.42 -29.71
C SER A 365 2.58 8.49 -30.26
N SER A 366 1.42 8.39 -29.62
CA SER A 366 0.36 7.47 -30.05
C SER A 366 -0.29 7.91 -31.37
N LYS A 367 -0.66 6.93 -32.21
CA LYS A 367 -1.36 7.18 -33.49
C LYS A 367 -2.70 7.92 -33.28
N CYS A 368 -3.31 7.77 -32.11
CA CYS A 368 -4.55 8.44 -31.73
C CYS A 368 -4.38 9.98 -31.67
N CYS A 369 -3.29 10.45 -31.05
CA CYS A 369 -2.99 11.88 -30.98
C CYS A 369 -2.82 12.50 -32.37
N ARG A 370 -2.17 11.80 -33.29
CA ARG A 370 -2.02 12.22 -34.69
C ARG A 370 -3.36 12.35 -35.43
N SER A 371 -4.24 11.35 -35.30
CA SER A 371 -5.48 11.30 -36.09
C SER A 371 -6.59 12.18 -35.54
N HIS A 372 -6.67 12.37 -34.21
CA HIS A 372 -7.81 13.03 -33.57
C HIS A 372 -7.46 14.31 -32.82
N VAL A 373 -6.29 14.39 -32.19
CA VAL A 373 -5.96 15.49 -31.26
C VAL A 373 -5.28 16.66 -31.97
N TYR A 374 -4.24 16.41 -32.75
CA TYR A 374 -3.51 17.48 -33.46
C TYR A 374 -4.35 18.23 -34.51
N PRO A 375 -5.25 17.58 -35.27
CA PRO A 375 -6.14 18.30 -36.19
C PRO A 375 -7.16 19.20 -35.47
N HIS A 376 -7.51 18.87 -34.22
CA HIS A 376 -8.53 19.59 -33.44
C HIS A 376 -7.93 20.68 -32.53
N CYS A 377 -6.71 20.50 -32.00
CA CYS A 377 -5.96 21.58 -31.33
C CYS A 377 -4.61 21.85 -32.00
N LYS A 378 -4.53 22.97 -32.74
CA LYS A 378 -3.27 23.51 -33.28
C LYS A 378 -2.23 23.80 -32.20
N CYS A 379 -2.67 24.04 -30.96
CA CYS A 379 -1.81 24.24 -29.79
C CYS A 379 -0.89 23.04 -29.49
N CYS A 380 -1.32 21.82 -29.83
CA CYS A 380 -0.63 20.58 -29.51
C CYS A 380 0.26 20.07 -30.66
N GLU A 381 0.31 20.78 -31.79
CA GLU A 381 1.09 20.38 -32.97
C GLU A 381 2.60 20.35 -32.66
N CYS A 382 3.08 21.27 -31.82
CA CYS A 382 4.46 21.27 -31.31
C CYS A 382 4.83 20.00 -30.52
N CYS A 383 3.84 19.27 -29.99
CA CYS A 383 4.07 18.03 -29.24
C CYS A 383 4.31 16.80 -30.14
N ALA A 384 4.18 16.94 -31.46
CA ALA A 384 4.49 15.86 -32.42
C ALA A 384 5.99 15.46 -32.39
N VAL A 385 6.87 16.35 -31.91
CA VAL A 385 8.30 16.08 -31.69
C VAL A 385 8.51 14.88 -30.74
N ASN A 386 7.55 14.57 -29.87
CA ASN A 386 7.64 13.41 -28.98
C ASN A 386 7.70 12.07 -29.73
N GLU A 387 7.19 11.99 -30.95
CA GLU A 387 7.33 10.80 -31.79
C GLU A 387 8.78 10.56 -32.19
N TYR A 388 9.53 11.62 -32.48
CA TYR A 388 10.96 11.51 -32.75
C TYR A 388 11.70 10.96 -31.52
N TYR A 389 11.39 11.45 -30.32
CA TYR A 389 11.98 10.92 -29.08
C TYR A 389 11.63 9.44 -28.87
N TYR A 390 10.38 9.04 -29.14
CA TYR A 390 9.96 7.64 -29.06
C TYR A 390 10.74 6.74 -30.01
N THR A 391 10.91 7.16 -31.29
CA THR A 391 11.68 6.36 -32.28
C THR A 391 13.16 6.21 -31.92
N LYS A 392 13.75 7.18 -31.21
CA LYS A 392 15.12 7.05 -30.71
C LYS A 392 15.21 6.19 -29.45
N LYS A 393 14.18 6.23 -28.59
CA LYS A 393 14.14 5.53 -27.30
C LYS A 393 13.78 4.05 -27.41
N CYS A 394 12.85 3.71 -28.29
CA CYS A 394 12.28 2.37 -28.37
C CYS A 394 12.63 1.70 -29.70
N GLU A 395 13.24 0.53 -29.61
CA GLU A 395 13.44 -0.37 -30.74
C GLU A 395 12.44 -1.53 -30.65
N SER A 396 11.53 -1.62 -31.61
CA SER A 396 10.52 -2.68 -31.63
C SER A 396 11.09 -3.95 -32.25
N ILE A 397 11.37 -4.94 -31.42
CA ILE A 397 11.86 -6.26 -31.85
C ILE A 397 10.71 -7.27 -31.83
N VAL A 398 10.71 -8.19 -32.79
CA VAL A 398 9.72 -9.27 -32.89
C VAL A 398 10.38 -10.58 -32.46
N GLU A 399 9.69 -11.36 -31.65
CA GLU A 399 10.17 -12.67 -31.20
C GLU A 399 10.38 -13.63 -32.40
N PRO A 400 11.56 -14.27 -32.53
CA PRO A 400 11.87 -15.17 -33.64
C PRO A 400 11.15 -16.51 -33.49
N LYS A 401 9.89 -16.59 -33.96
CA LYS A 401 9.09 -17.82 -33.94
C LYS A 401 9.27 -18.66 -35.21
N PRO A 402 9.16 -19.99 -35.14
CA PRO A 402 9.15 -20.84 -36.34
C PRO A 402 8.04 -20.49 -37.34
N THR A 403 6.94 -19.91 -36.86
CA THR A 403 5.80 -19.42 -37.66
C THR A 403 6.03 -18.05 -38.30
N LEU A 404 7.00 -17.27 -37.82
CA LEU A 404 7.26 -15.91 -38.29
C LEU A 404 7.83 -15.92 -39.71
N LYS A 405 7.19 -15.19 -40.61
CA LYS A 405 7.60 -15.05 -42.02
C LYS A 405 7.38 -13.62 -42.48
N TYR A 406 8.32 -13.11 -43.26
CA TYR A 406 8.16 -11.83 -43.97
C TYR A 406 8.05 -12.07 -45.47
N VAL A 407 7.08 -11.40 -46.10
CA VAL A 407 6.89 -11.43 -47.55
C VAL A 407 6.89 -10.01 -48.12
N SER A 408 7.48 -9.87 -49.31
CA SER A 408 7.62 -8.61 -50.04
C SER A 408 6.99 -8.77 -51.41
N PHE A 409 6.07 -7.87 -51.76
CA PHE A 409 5.49 -7.77 -53.09
C PHE A 409 6.06 -6.54 -53.80
N VAL A 410 6.32 -6.62 -55.10
CA VAL A 410 6.80 -5.46 -55.87
C VAL A 410 5.74 -4.37 -55.97
N ASP A 411 4.46 -4.75 -55.94
CA ASP A 411 3.31 -3.84 -56.05
C ASP A 411 3.01 -3.07 -54.76
N GLU A 412 3.59 -3.46 -53.61
CA GLU A 412 3.31 -2.89 -52.30
C GLU A 412 4.57 -2.23 -51.71
N LEU A 413 4.41 -1.02 -51.16
CA LEU A 413 5.50 -0.31 -50.48
C LEU A 413 5.86 -0.92 -49.11
N HIS A 414 4.91 -1.62 -48.48
CA HIS A 414 5.05 -2.20 -47.15
C HIS A 414 5.44 -3.68 -47.25
N LEU A 415 6.09 -4.18 -46.21
CA LEU A 415 6.29 -5.62 -46.02
C LEU A 415 5.04 -6.21 -45.36
N ARG A 416 4.77 -7.49 -45.58
CA ARG A 416 3.74 -8.21 -44.82
C ARG A 416 4.39 -9.19 -43.87
N ARG A 417 4.02 -9.08 -42.60
CA ARG A 417 4.37 -10.03 -41.54
C ARG A 417 3.28 -11.07 -41.41
N VAL A 418 3.65 -12.34 -41.55
CA VAL A 418 2.77 -13.49 -41.37
C VAL A 418 3.32 -14.30 -40.19
N ASP A 419 2.59 -14.29 -39.07
CA ASP A 419 2.92 -15.09 -37.88
C ASP A 419 1.74 -16.02 -37.56
N GLN A 420 1.41 -16.89 -38.53
CA GLN A 420 0.31 -17.86 -38.44
C GLN A 420 0.75 -19.17 -39.09
N GLN A 421 0.25 -20.30 -38.58
CA GLN A 421 0.47 -21.59 -39.23
C GLN A 421 -0.32 -21.66 -40.55
N LEU A 422 0.33 -22.13 -41.61
CA LEU A 422 -0.24 -22.07 -42.96
C LEU A 422 -1.37 -23.08 -43.20
N LEU A 423 -1.56 -24.12 -42.38
CA LEU A 423 -2.67 -25.10 -42.45
C LEU A 423 -3.08 -25.51 -43.90
N GLY A 424 -2.12 -25.68 -44.81
CA GLY A 424 -2.36 -26.03 -46.22
C GLY A 424 -2.76 -24.87 -47.17
N ARG A 425 -2.93 -23.65 -46.68
CA ARG A 425 -3.20 -22.45 -47.49
C ARG A 425 -1.91 -21.87 -48.08
N SER A 426 -1.99 -21.44 -49.34
CA SER A 426 -0.89 -20.79 -50.06
C SER A 426 -0.42 -19.50 -49.37
N LEU A 427 0.89 -19.34 -49.19
CA LEU A 427 1.48 -18.14 -48.56
C LEU A 427 1.14 -16.83 -49.31
N GLN A 428 0.88 -16.92 -50.61
CA GLN A 428 0.45 -15.80 -51.46
C GLN A 428 -0.86 -15.13 -50.99
N ASP A 429 -1.80 -15.93 -50.50
CA ASP A 429 -3.18 -15.51 -50.20
C ASP A 429 -3.38 -15.17 -48.73
N VAL A 430 -2.42 -15.52 -47.87
CA VAL A 430 -2.50 -15.22 -46.43
C VAL A 430 -2.43 -13.71 -46.19
N LYS A 431 -3.38 -13.21 -45.41
CA LYS A 431 -3.38 -11.82 -44.94
C LYS A 431 -2.39 -11.71 -43.78
N GLY A 432 -1.41 -10.82 -43.94
CA GLY A 432 -0.43 -10.48 -42.92
C GLY A 432 -0.55 -9.02 -42.50
N GLU A 433 0.03 -8.68 -41.36
CA GLU A 433 0.11 -7.31 -40.88
C GLU A 433 1.06 -6.48 -41.75
N LYS A 434 0.69 -5.24 -42.06
CA LYS A 434 1.52 -4.33 -42.87
C LYS A 434 2.60 -3.71 -41.98
N VAL A 435 3.85 -4.00 -42.31
CA VAL A 435 5.03 -3.45 -41.62
C VAL A 435 5.71 -2.46 -42.57
N PRO A 436 6.00 -1.22 -42.14
CA PRO A 436 6.76 -0.29 -42.96
C PRO A 436 8.14 -0.88 -43.25
N ARG A 437 8.63 -0.69 -44.49
CA ARG A 437 10.00 -1.11 -44.82
C ARG A 437 10.97 -0.17 -44.10
N PRO A 438 11.95 -0.68 -43.33
CA PRO A 438 12.99 0.18 -42.79
C PRO A 438 13.73 0.86 -43.95
N LEU A 439 13.98 2.16 -43.81
CA LEU A 439 14.89 2.87 -44.71
C LEU A 439 16.27 2.22 -44.55
N MET A 440 16.87 1.77 -45.65
CA MET A 440 18.26 1.33 -45.61
C MET A 440 19.13 2.55 -45.29
N ASP A 441 20.03 2.37 -44.33
CA ASP A 441 21.04 3.38 -44.01
C ASP A 441 22.04 3.44 -45.18
N PHE A 442 21.98 4.52 -45.96
CA PHE A 442 22.79 4.70 -47.16
C PHE A 442 24.29 4.91 -46.85
N THR A 443 24.65 5.04 -45.57
CA THR A 443 26.04 5.19 -45.11
C THR A 443 26.93 3.96 -45.41
N ASP A 444 26.35 2.77 -45.59
CA ASP A 444 27.11 1.56 -45.96
C ASP A 444 27.27 1.36 -47.48
N LEU A 445 26.45 2.00 -48.32
CA LEU A 445 26.54 1.90 -49.79
C LEU A 445 27.67 2.74 -50.40
N SER A 446 28.15 3.77 -49.68
CA SER A 446 29.35 4.54 -50.04
C SER A 446 30.65 3.72 -50.05
N ARG A 447 30.59 2.43 -49.70
CA ARG A 447 31.73 1.48 -49.72
C ARG A 447 31.74 0.54 -50.93
N LEU A 448 30.79 0.64 -51.86
CA LEU A 448 30.84 -0.15 -53.11
C LEU A 448 31.97 0.37 -54.03
N PRO A 449 32.84 -0.50 -54.58
CA PRO A 449 33.88 -0.06 -55.50
C PRO A 449 33.26 0.55 -56.75
N LEU A 450 33.68 1.77 -57.08
CA LEU A 450 33.26 2.63 -58.20
C LEU A 450 33.47 2.05 -59.63
N SER A 451 33.79 0.77 -59.78
CA SER A 451 34.22 0.17 -61.06
C SER A 451 33.11 -0.59 -61.82
N LEU A 452 31.84 -0.21 -61.67
CA LEU A 452 30.71 -0.79 -62.42
C LEU A 452 29.91 0.24 -63.24
N GLN A 453 30.44 1.44 -63.43
CA GLN A 453 29.88 2.43 -64.36
C GLN A 453 30.63 2.35 -65.70
N ASP A 454 29.95 1.87 -66.74
CA ASP A 454 30.29 2.29 -68.11
C ASP A 454 29.78 3.73 -68.32
N PRO A 455 30.46 4.57 -69.13
CA PRO A 455 30.24 6.00 -69.11
C PRO A 455 29.02 6.44 -69.94
N THR A 456 28.46 7.57 -69.51
CA THR A 456 27.50 8.46 -70.18
C THR A 456 26.04 8.00 -70.33
N SER A 457 25.20 8.46 -69.40
CA SER A 457 23.97 9.17 -69.79
C SER A 457 23.75 10.35 -68.85
N ILE A 458 23.28 11.45 -69.43
CA ILE A 458 23.32 12.81 -68.90
C ILE A 458 22.29 13.02 -67.78
N LEU A 459 22.72 13.80 -66.79
CA LEU A 459 21.99 14.33 -65.65
C LEU A 459 20.66 15.00 -66.04
N GLY A 460 19.53 14.52 -65.52
CA GLY A 460 18.28 15.31 -65.52
C GLY A 460 16.99 14.55 -65.83
N GLN A 461 16.68 13.47 -65.12
CA GLN A 461 15.29 13.01 -64.94
C GLN A 461 15.19 12.22 -63.63
N PRO A 462 14.18 12.48 -62.77
CA PRO A 462 13.93 11.62 -61.62
C PRO A 462 13.36 10.31 -62.14
N GLU A 463 14.21 9.32 -62.37
CA GLU A 463 13.79 7.92 -62.43
C GLU A 463 13.37 7.50 -61.02
N GLN A 464 12.18 7.95 -60.61
CA GLN A 464 11.33 7.16 -59.73
C GLN A 464 11.33 5.76 -60.33
N ILE A 465 11.63 4.73 -59.52
CA ILE A 465 11.32 3.35 -59.87
C ILE A 465 9.84 3.37 -60.22
N GLN A 466 9.52 3.45 -61.51
CA GLN A 466 8.17 3.27 -62.00
C GLN A 466 7.76 1.91 -61.43
N LEU A 467 6.73 1.90 -60.60
CA LEU A 467 5.94 0.71 -60.39
C LEU A 467 5.74 0.14 -61.80
N LEU A 468 6.33 -1.04 -62.07
CA LEU A 468 6.26 -1.73 -63.35
C LEU A 468 4.78 -2.02 -63.64
N ASN A 469 4.09 -1.02 -64.17
CA ASN A 469 2.70 -0.99 -64.56
C ASN A 469 2.70 -0.93 -66.09
N ALA A 470 3.20 -2.00 -66.71
CA ALA A 470 2.96 -2.28 -68.12
C ALA A 470 1.81 -3.29 -68.22
N GLU A 471 0.92 -3.08 -69.19
CA GLU A 471 -0.26 -3.91 -69.46
C GLU A 471 0.11 -5.35 -69.82
N ALA A 472 -0.78 -6.27 -69.44
CA ALA A 472 -0.53 -7.71 -69.34
C ALA A 472 -0.28 -8.42 -70.68
N THR A 473 0.85 -9.13 -70.79
CA THR A 473 1.01 -10.23 -71.77
C THR A 473 0.33 -11.52 -71.27
N PRO A 474 -0.25 -12.36 -72.16
CA PRO A 474 -1.06 -13.51 -71.76
C PRO A 474 -0.29 -14.59 -71.00
N ARG A 475 -1.01 -15.30 -70.11
CA ARG A 475 -0.50 -16.44 -69.32
C ARG A 475 0.05 -17.55 -70.24
N PRO A 476 1.31 -17.98 -70.10
CA PRO A 476 1.72 -19.28 -70.61
C PRO A 476 1.04 -20.38 -69.79
N GLY A 477 0.43 -21.37 -70.45
CA GLY A 477 -0.44 -22.41 -69.86
C GLY A 477 0.16 -23.35 -68.81
N ASN A 478 1.42 -23.14 -68.39
CA ASN A 478 2.17 -24.01 -67.48
C ASN A 478 2.44 -23.40 -66.08
N SER A 479 1.86 -22.24 -65.74
CA SER A 479 2.06 -21.58 -64.43
C SER A 479 1.05 -22.05 -63.36
N PRO A 480 1.46 -22.22 -62.09
CA PRO A 480 0.54 -22.50 -60.98
C PRO A 480 -0.54 -21.42 -60.80
N GLY A 481 -1.74 -21.80 -60.35
CA GLY A 481 -2.90 -20.89 -60.24
C GLY A 481 -2.72 -19.66 -59.32
N TRP A 482 -1.77 -19.72 -58.38
CA TRP A 482 -1.42 -18.60 -57.49
C TRP A 482 -0.37 -17.64 -58.08
N CYS A 483 0.22 -17.97 -59.24
CA CYS A 483 1.27 -17.17 -59.89
C CYS A 483 0.67 -16.00 -60.69
N GLN A 484 1.24 -14.80 -60.53
CA GLN A 484 0.83 -13.59 -61.24
C GLN A 484 1.91 -13.04 -62.20
N CYS A 485 3.14 -13.59 -62.18
CA CYS A 485 4.28 -13.11 -62.96
C CYS A 485 4.70 -14.02 -64.14
N GLY A 486 4.02 -15.15 -64.33
CA GLY A 486 4.27 -16.12 -65.41
C GLY A 486 5.55 -16.97 -65.29
N ASN A 487 6.39 -16.74 -64.29
CA ASN A 487 7.72 -17.38 -64.15
C ASN A 487 7.86 -18.28 -62.90
N CYS A 488 6.78 -18.57 -62.17
CA CYS A 488 6.83 -19.47 -61.01
C CYS A 488 6.70 -20.94 -61.42
N LEU A 489 7.35 -21.82 -60.65
CA LEU A 489 7.26 -23.27 -60.79
C LEU A 489 6.70 -23.90 -59.50
N PRO A 490 6.06 -25.08 -59.57
CA PRO A 490 5.60 -25.80 -58.39
C PRO A 490 6.78 -26.24 -57.50
N SER A 491 6.54 -26.33 -56.19
CA SER A 491 7.55 -26.77 -55.23
C SER A 491 7.71 -28.30 -55.23
N GLN A 492 8.96 -28.74 -55.07
CA GLN A 492 9.33 -30.17 -54.95
C GLN A 492 9.25 -30.69 -53.50
N LEU A 493 8.79 -29.87 -52.53
CA LEU A 493 8.71 -30.26 -51.13
C LEU A 493 7.49 -31.16 -50.83
N PRO A 494 7.53 -31.93 -49.71
CA PRO A 494 6.39 -32.68 -49.20
C PRO A 494 5.17 -31.77 -48.98
N GLU A 495 3.98 -32.33 -49.16
CA GLU A 495 2.69 -31.60 -49.18
C GLU A 495 2.48 -30.69 -47.96
N ARG A 496 2.87 -31.15 -46.75
CA ARG A 496 2.79 -30.38 -45.50
C ARG A 496 3.62 -29.08 -45.49
N ARG A 497 4.65 -28.97 -46.31
CA ARG A 497 5.56 -27.80 -46.39
C ARG A 497 5.52 -27.08 -47.74
N ARG A 498 4.76 -27.60 -48.70
CA ARG A 498 4.63 -27.06 -50.05
C ARG A 498 4.06 -25.64 -50.04
N SER A 499 3.03 -25.41 -49.24
CA SER A 499 2.32 -24.13 -49.14
C SER A 499 3.20 -22.95 -48.71
N LEU A 500 4.34 -23.20 -48.04
CA LEU A 500 5.32 -22.18 -47.66
C LEU A 500 6.10 -21.64 -48.87
N GLU A 501 6.30 -22.45 -49.92
CA GLU A 501 7.01 -22.04 -51.14
C GLU A 501 6.07 -21.47 -52.21
N GLU A 502 4.75 -21.53 -51.99
CA GLU A 502 3.74 -20.98 -52.88
C GLU A 502 3.62 -19.46 -52.70
N LEU A 503 4.60 -18.74 -53.25
CA LEU A 503 4.69 -17.29 -53.18
C LEU A 503 5.13 -16.73 -54.54
N CYS A 504 4.40 -15.74 -55.04
CA CYS A 504 4.75 -14.97 -56.23
C CYS A 504 5.40 -13.63 -55.84
N CYS A 505 6.15 -13.01 -56.75
CA CYS A 505 6.80 -11.72 -56.49
C CYS A 505 5.82 -10.52 -56.48
N ARG A 506 4.59 -10.73 -56.95
CA ARG A 506 3.55 -9.71 -57.15
C ARG A 506 2.20 -10.23 -56.70
N LYS A 507 1.26 -9.32 -56.40
CA LYS A 507 -0.14 -9.67 -56.11
C LYS A 507 -1.05 -9.45 -57.31
N LYS A 508 -0.74 -8.46 -58.15
CA LYS A 508 -1.44 -8.21 -59.40
C LYS A 508 -0.63 -8.80 -60.57
N PRO A 509 -1.29 -9.20 -61.67
CA PRO A 509 -0.61 -9.60 -62.89
C PRO A 509 0.34 -8.51 -63.39
N GLY A 510 1.55 -8.90 -63.80
CA GLY A 510 2.53 -7.97 -64.37
C GLY A 510 3.95 -8.55 -64.44
N ASP A 511 4.91 -7.72 -64.85
CA ASP A 511 6.31 -8.11 -65.05
C ASP A 511 6.96 -8.76 -63.82
N CYS A 512 7.72 -9.82 -64.05
CA CYS A 512 8.41 -10.54 -62.98
C CYS A 512 9.66 -9.79 -62.52
N ILE A 513 9.87 -9.71 -61.20
CA ILE A 513 11.09 -9.12 -60.60
C ILE A 513 12.40 -9.70 -61.14
N THR A 514 12.40 -10.95 -61.61
CA THR A 514 13.60 -11.61 -62.16
C THR A 514 14.05 -11.04 -63.49
N THR A 515 13.20 -10.28 -64.18
CA THR A 515 13.53 -9.58 -65.42
C THR A 515 14.23 -8.24 -65.18
N SER A 516 14.23 -7.75 -63.93
CA SER A 516 14.86 -6.47 -63.59
C SER A 516 16.40 -6.56 -63.65
N GLU A 517 17.02 -5.51 -64.18
CA GLU A 517 18.48 -5.36 -64.24
C GLU A 517 19.16 -5.49 -62.85
N PRO A 518 18.64 -4.88 -61.76
CA PRO A 518 19.21 -5.08 -60.43
C PRO A 518 19.23 -6.55 -59.98
N PHE A 519 18.22 -7.35 -60.36
CA PHE A 519 18.20 -8.78 -60.04
C PHE A 519 19.35 -9.51 -60.73
N ARG A 520 19.62 -9.21 -62.00
CA ARG A 520 20.72 -9.82 -62.75
C ARG A 520 22.08 -9.43 -62.18
N LYS A 521 22.29 -8.14 -61.88
CA LYS A 521 23.58 -7.60 -61.42
C LYS A 521 23.90 -7.97 -59.97
N LEU A 522 22.92 -7.93 -59.05
CA LEU A 522 23.14 -8.15 -57.62
C LEU A 522 23.02 -9.63 -57.21
N ILE A 523 22.11 -10.39 -57.82
CA ILE A 523 21.72 -11.71 -57.30
C ILE A 523 22.22 -12.87 -58.17
N LEU A 524 22.38 -12.66 -59.49
CA LEU A 524 22.86 -13.71 -60.40
C LEU A 524 24.35 -13.54 -60.78
N SER A 525 24.95 -12.38 -60.53
CA SER A 525 26.35 -12.14 -60.88
C SER A 525 27.31 -12.97 -60.03
N ARG A 526 27.92 -14.00 -60.63
CA ARG A 526 28.91 -14.86 -59.96
C ARG A 526 30.10 -14.06 -59.39
N ARG A 527 30.56 -13.02 -60.10
CA ARG A 527 31.67 -12.16 -59.66
C ARG A 527 31.33 -11.40 -58.37
N VAL A 528 30.13 -10.83 -58.30
CA VAL A 528 29.67 -10.08 -57.11
C VAL A 528 29.50 -11.02 -55.92
N LEU A 529 28.89 -12.19 -56.12
CA LEU A 529 28.70 -13.16 -55.03
C LEU A 529 30.02 -13.75 -54.54
N GLN A 530 31.00 -14.01 -55.42
CA GLN A 530 32.34 -14.43 -55.03
C GLN A 530 33.05 -13.35 -54.22
N PHE A 531 32.95 -12.09 -54.66
CA PHE A 531 33.49 -10.95 -53.92
C PHE A 531 32.89 -10.84 -52.51
N LEU A 532 31.55 -10.95 -52.38
CA LEU A 532 30.87 -10.91 -51.08
C LEU A 532 31.29 -12.08 -50.16
N LEU A 533 31.47 -13.28 -50.72
CA LEU A 533 31.94 -14.43 -49.96
C LEU A 533 33.38 -14.25 -49.47
N LEU A 534 34.27 -13.70 -50.31
CA LEU A 534 35.65 -13.39 -49.94
C LEU A 534 35.74 -12.21 -48.97
N TYR A 535 34.83 -11.25 -49.05
CA TYR A 535 34.74 -10.17 -48.07
C TYR A 535 34.35 -10.69 -46.69
N GLN A 536 33.46 -11.68 -46.62
CA GLN A 536 33.06 -12.32 -45.36
C GLN A 536 34.14 -13.30 -44.84
N GLU A 537 34.75 -14.07 -45.74
CA GLU A 537 35.79 -15.08 -45.44
C GLU A 537 36.96 -14.96 -46.45
N PRO A 538 37.98 -14.13 -46.17
CA PRO A 538 39.05 -13.84 -47.14
C PRO A 538 39.90 -15.05 -47.55
N LEU A 539 39.96 -16.09 -46.71
CA LEU A 539 40.72 -17.31 -46.94
C LEU A 539 39.86 -18.46 -47.51
N LEU A 540 38.66 -18.15 -48.02
CA LEU A 540 37.75 -19.16 -48.53
C LEU A 540 38.29 -19.83 -49.79
N VAL A 541 38.60 -21.12 -49.70
CA VAL A 541 38.85 -21.99 -50.87
C VAL A 541 37.51 -22.49 -51.39
N LEU A 542 37.12 -22.04 -52.58
CA LEU A 542 35.90 -22.50 -53.25
C LEU A 542 36.19 -23.80 -53.99
N ASP A 543 35.94 -24.93 -53.34
CA ASP A 543 36.01 -26.24 -53.98
C ASP A 543 34.90 -26.38 -55.06
N VAL A 544 35.20 -27.04 -56.18
CA VAL A 544 34.35 -27.03 -57.40
C VAL A 544 32.95 -27.60 -57.10
N GLU A 545 32.86 -28.57 -56.18
CA GLU A 545 31.60 -29.23 -55.82
C GLU A 545 30.73 -28.41 -54.83
N SER A 546 31.35 -27.64 -53.93
CA SER A 546 30.63 -26.89 -52.89
C SER A 546 30.38 -25.41 -53.24
N ALA A 547 31.10 -24.88 -54.24
CA ALA A 547 31.04 -23.49 -54.66
C ALA A 547 29.62 -23.05 -55.05
N ASN A 548 28.91 -23.85 -55.84
CA ASN A 548 27.53 -23.54 -56.27
C ASN A 548 26.55 -23.47 -55.09
N SER A 549 26.77 -24.29 -54.04
CA SER A 549 25.93 -24.26 -52.85
C SER A 549 26.12 -22.97 -52.04
N ARG A 550 27.38 -22.56 -51.83
CA ARG A 550 27.71 -21.31 -51.11
C ARG A 550 27.25 -20.08 -51.89
N LEU A 551 27.47 -20.05 -53.20
CA LEU A 551 27.01 -18.95 -54.07
C LEU A 551 25.49 -18.83 -54.06
N ARG A 552 24.77 -19.95 -54.10
CA ARG A 552 23.30 -19.97 -54.00
C ARG A 552 22.78 -19.44 -52.67
N HIS A 553 23.40 -19.81 -51.54
CA HIS A 553 23.03 -19.27 -50.23
C HIS A 553 23.36 -17.78 -50.10
N CYS A 554 24.49 -17.35 -50.66
CA CYS A 554 24.85 -15.93 -50.76
C CYS A 554 23.81 -15.16 -51.60
N ALA A 555 23.39 -15.70 -52.74
CA ALA A 555 22.35 -15.10 -53.59
C ALA A 555 21.00 -14.97 -52.85
N TYR A 556 20.62 -15.96 -52.04
CA TYR A 556 19.42 -15.86 -51.20
C TYR A 556 19.52 -14.73 -50.17
N ARG A 557 20.66 -14.62 -49.46
CA ARG A 557 20.91 -13.54 -48.49
C ARG A 557 20.96 -12.16 -49.16
N CYS A 558 21.53 -12.06 -50.35
CA CYS A 558 21.55 -10.81 -51.12
C CYS A 558 20.14 -10.37 -51.51
N TYR A 559 19.29 -11.30 -51.97
CA TYR A 559 17.89 -11.01 -52.27
C TYR A 559 17.11 -10.57 -51.03
N THR A 560 17.26 -11.27 -49.91
CA THR A 560 16.52 -10.92 -48.68
C THR A 560 16.98 -9.59 -48.12
N THR A 561 18.28 -9.32 -48.09
CA THR A 561 18.83 -8.02 -47.68
C THR A 561 18.28 -6.90 -48.58
N TRP A 562 18.32 -7.08 -49.90
CA TRP A 562 17.81 -6.09 -50.86
C TRP A 562 16.32 -5.75 -50.67
N ARG A 563 15.47 -6.74 -50.34
CA ARG A 563 14.02 -6.56 -50.25
C ARG A 563 13.49 -6.25 -48.86
N PHE A 564 14.14 -6.75 -47.81
CA PHE A 564 13.66 -6.66 -46.43
C PHE A 564 14.45 -5.64 -45.58
N GLY A 565 15.66 -5.24 -45.99
CA GLY A 565 16.42 -4.19 -45.33
C GLY A 565 17.26 -4.71 -44.16
N SER A 566 16.66 -4.73 -42.96
CA SER A 566 17.36 -5.16 -41.75
C SER A 566 17.58 -6.67 -41.70
N GLN A 567 18.64 -7.09 -41.02
CA GLN A 567 19.01 -8.50 -40.91
C GLN A 567 17.90 -9.35 -40.26
N ASP A 568 17.27 -8.84 -39.20
CA ASP A 568 16.17 -9.52 -38.49
C ASP A 568 14.97 -9.82 -39.40
N LEU A 569 14.66 -8.92 -40.35
CA LEU A 569 13.60 -9.14 -41.33
C LEU A 569 14.07 -10.06 -42.46
N ALA A 570 15.33 -9.94 -42.86
CA ALA A 570 15.92 -10.73 -43.94
C ALA A 570 16.06 -12.22 -43.58
N ASP A 571 16.36 -12.55 -42.32
CA ASP A 571 16.55 -13.92 -41.84
C ASP A 571 15.24 -14.74 -41.86
N PHE A 572 14.08 -14.08 -41.70
CA PHE A 572 12.74 -14.68 -41.82
C PHE A 572 12.05 -14.36 -43.17
N GLY A 573 12.79 -13.77 -44.12
CA GLY A 573 12.29 -13.38 -45.43
C GLY A 573 12.11 -14.57 -46.38
N ILE A 574 10.92 -14.71 -46.97
CA ILE A 574 10.62 -15.79 -47.91
C ILE A 574 10.74 -15.31 -49.35
N LEU A 575 11.57 -16.01 -50.13
CA LEU A 575 11.76 -15.75 -51.55
C LEU A 575 10.56 -16.26 -52.37
N PRO A 576 10.09 -15.50 -53.37
CA PRO A 576 9.09 -16.00 -54.30
C PRO A 576 9.66 -17.10 -55.19
N SER A 577 8.79 -17.98 -55.68
CA SER A 577 9.16 -19.16 -56.47
C SER A 577 9.96 -18.79 -57.73
N CYS A 578 9.55 -17.75 -58.46
CA CYS A 578 10.26 -17.27 -59.66
C CYS A 578 11.73 -16.93 -59.38
N CYS A 579 12.02 -16.21 -58.29
CA CYS A 579 13.39 -15.87 -57.89
C CYS A 579 14.17 -17.10 -57.46
N ARG A 580 13.55 -17.93 -56.61
CA ARG A 580 14.18 -19.13 -56.05
C ARG A 580 14.61 -20.09 -57.15
N TRP A 581 13.75 -20.35 -58.12
CA TRP A 581 14.04 -21.23 -59.24
C TRP A 581 15.03 -20.62 -60.22
N ARG A 582 14.99 -19.30 -60.46
CA ARG A 582 15.99 -18.62 -61.28
C ARG A 582 17.40 -18.75 -60.68
N ILE A 583 17.55 -18.55 -59.37
CA ILE A 583 18.82 -18.73 -58.66
C ILE A 583 19.28 -20.20 -58.70
N ARG A 584 18.36 -21.16 -58.50
CA ARG A 584 18.68 -22.60 -58.57
C ARG A 584 19.10 -23.07 -59.97
N ARG A 585 18.61 -22.42 -61.04
CA ARG A 585 19.06 -22.70 -62.42
C ARG A 585 20.46 -22.17 -62.70
N GLU A 586 20.79 -20.99 -62.17
CA GLU A 586 22.12 -20.39 -62.31
C GLU A 586 23.17 -21.13 -61.47
N PHE A 587 22.79 -21.55 -60.26
CA PHE A 587 23.65 -22.27 -59.33
C PHE A 587 23.01 -23.63 -58.94
N PRO A 588 23.10 -24.65 -59.81
CA PRO A 588 22.43 -25.94 -59.61
C PRO A 588 23.06 -26.79 -58.49
N LYS A 589 22.33 -27.83 -58.06
CA LYS A 589 22.82 -28.88 -57.15
C LYS A 589 22.86 -30.21 -57.90
N SER A 590 23.93 -30.98 -57.73
CA SER A 590 24.20 -32.24 -58.43
C SER A 590 23.07 -33.27 -58.28
N ASP A 591 22.46 -33.39 -57.10
CA ASP A 591 21.42 -34.39 -56.79
C ASP A 591 19.99 -33.95 -57.09
N GLY A 592 19.79 -32.73 -57.62
CA GLY A 592 18.46 -32.18 -57.98
C GLY A 592 17.49 -31.87 -56.82
N GLN A 593 17.74 -32.34 -55.60
CA GLN A 593 16.88 -32.12 -54.42
C GLN A 593 17.30 -30.91 -53.57
N TYR A 594 16.40 -29.93 -53.43
CA TYR A 594 16.65 -28.69 -52.68
C TYR A 594 15.89 -28.66 -51.35
N SER A 595 16.57 -28.26 -50.26
CA SER A 595 15.88 -27.95 -49.01
C SER A 595 15.15 -26.61 -49.10
N GLY A 596 13.97 -26.55 -48.50
CA GLY A 596 13.19 -25.33 -48.32
C GLY A 596 13.77 -24.40 -47.24
N PHE A 597 13.00 -23.38 -46.89
CA PHE A 597 13.33 -22.47 -45.79
C PHE A 597 13.52 -23.22 -44.47
N LYS A 598 14.57 -22.86 -43.72
CA LYS A 598 14.85 -23.34 -42.37
C LYS A 598 14.91 -22.13 -41.44
N SER A 599 14.29 -22.26 -40.26
CA SER A 599 14.43 -21.25 -39.21
C SER A 599 15.91 -21.13 -38.82
N PRO A 600 16.45 -19.90 -38.67
CA PRO A 600 17.85 -19.68 -38.31
C PRO A 600 18.17 -20.03 -36.85
N TYR A 601 17.17 -19.93 -35.96
CA TYR A 601 17.22 -20.27 -34.54
C TYR A 601 16.37 -21.49 -34.22
#